data_AF-A0AAJ8WJV1-F1
#
_entry.id   AF-A0AAJ8WJV1-F1
#
_cell.length_a   1.000
_cell.length_b   1.000
_cell.length_c   1.000
_cell.angle_alpha   90.00
_cell.angle_beta   90.00
_cell.angle_gamma   90.00
#
_symmetry.space_group_name_H-M   'P 1'
#
loop_
_entity.id
_entity.type
_entity.pdbx_description
1 polymer ?
#
loop_
_entity_poly.entity_id
_entity_poly.type
_entity_poly.pdbx_seq_one_letter_code
_entity_poly.pdbx_strand_id
1 'polypeptide(L)'
;MKMGAGMATIHLLDDDTAVTNACAFLLESLGYDVKCWTQGADFLAQASLYQAGVVLLDMRMPVLDGQGVHDALRQCGSTLAVVFLTGHGDVPMAVEQMKRGAVDFLQKPVSVKPLQAALERALTVSSAAVARREIILCYQQLTPKERELASLVAKGFMNREIAEAMNIAVRTVEVHRARVMEKMQAGSLAELIRRFEKMASPETRIRTTYEP
;
A
#
# COMPACT_ATOMS: atom_id res chain seq x y z
N MET A 1 11.48 -3.15 -22.74
CA MET A 1 12.06 -2.18 -21.79
C MET A 1 10.94 -1.31 -21.24
N LYS A 2 10.46 -1.59 -20.01
CA LYS A 2 9.62 -0.66 -19.26
C LYS A 2 10.53 0.07 -18.28
N MET A 3 10.82 1.33 -18.56
CA MET A 3 11.45 2.25 -17.62
C MET A 3 10.37 3.13 -17.00
N GLY A 4 10.44 3.38 -15.68
CA GLY A 4 9.76 4.51 -15.05
C GLY A 4 8.72 4.18 -13.98
N ALA A 5 9.08 3.37 -12.99
CA ALA A 5 8.56 3.46 -11.62
C ALA A 5 9.76 3.11 -10.73
N GLY A 6 9.99 3.80 -9.60
CA GLY A 6 11.06 3.41 -8.68
C GLY A 6 11.02 1.90 -8.47
N MET A 7 12.12 1.19 -8.74
CA MET A 7 12.09 -0.26 -8.89
C MET A 7 11.50 -0.87 -7.63
N ALA A 8 10.30 -1.42 -7.74
CA ALA A 8 9.60 -1.96 -6.59
C ALA A 8 10.39 -3.17 -6.09
N THR A 9 10.94 -3.05 -4.88
CA THR A 9 11.78 -4.10 -4.28
C THR A 9 10.91 -5.25 -3.78
N ILE A 10 11.34 -6.47 -4.05
CA ILE A 10 10.77 -7.69 -3.48
C ILE A 10 11.59 -8.04 -2.23
N HIS A 11 10.97 -7.94 -1.06
CA HIS A 11 11.54 -8.32 0.21
C HIS A 11 11.24 -9.80 0.47
N LEU A 12 12.25 -10.64 0.49
CA LEU A 12 12.11 -12.06 0.81
C LEU A 12 12.50 -12.29 2.27
N LEU A 13 11.54 -12.72 3.09
CA LEU A 13 11.72 -13.00 4.52
C LEU A 13 11.59 -14.50 4.74
N ASP A 14 12.68 -15.15 5.09
CA ASP A 14 12.74 -16.59 5.37
C ASP A 14 14.01 -16.89 6.19
N ASP A 15 13.90 -17.69 7.25
CA ASP A 15 15.05 -18.04 8.09
C ASP A 15 15.95 -19.10 7.43
N ASP A 16 15.43 -19.82 6.44
CA ASP A 16 16.22 -20.74 5.62
C ASP A 16 16.97 -19.97 4.52
N THR A 17 18.28 -19.81 4.73
CA THR A 17 19.18 -19.18 3.77
C THR A 17 19.24 -19.89 2.41
N ALA A 18 19.07 -21.21 2.35
CA ALA A 18 19.10 -21.95 1.09
C ALA A 18 17.83 -21.66 0.27
N VAL A 19 16.67 -21.62 0.91
CA VAL A 19 15.40 -21.22 0.27
C VAL A 19 15.47 -19.77 -0.18
N THR A 20 15.95 -18.89 0.69
CA THR A 20 16.13 -17.47 0.41
C THR A 20 16.99 -17.25 -0.84
N ASN A 21 18.15 -17.88 -0.92
CA ASN A 21 19.07 -17.73 -2.06
C ASN A 21 18.48 -18.29 -3.36
N ALA A 22 17.80 -19.44 -3.31
CA ALA A 22 17.19 -20.05 -4.49
C ALA A 22 16.03 -19.19 -5.05
N CYS A 23 15.18 -18.68 -4.16
CA CYS A 23 14.08 -17.79 -4.54
C CYS A 23 14.58 -16.43 -5.02
N ALA A 24 15.60 -15.86 -4.39
CA ALA A 24 16.23 -14.62 -4.84
C ALA A 24 16.80 -14.76 -6.25
N PHE A 25 17.56 -15.83 -6.52
CA PHE A 25 18.09 -16.10 -7.86
C PHE A 25 16.98 -16.20 -8.92
N LEU A 26 15.87 -16.88 -8.61
CA LEU A 26 14.72 -16.94 -9.51
C LEU A 26 14.14 -15.53 -9.76
N LEU A 27 13.88 -14.76 -8.72
CA LEU A 27 13.29 -13.42 -8.83
C LEU A 27 14.20 -12.45 -9.61
N GLU A 28 15.50 -12.47 -9.34
CA GLU A 28 16.50 -11.69 -10.06
C GLU A 28 16.56 -12.09 -11.54
N SER A 29 16.47 -13.40 -11.85
CA SER A 29 16.41 -13.88 -13.24
C SER A 29 15.17 -13.40 -14.00
N LEU A 30 14.10 -13.08 -13.27
CA LEU A 30 12.88 -12.48 -13.81
C LEU A 30 12.95 -10.94 -13.89
N GLY A 31 14.06 -10.33 -13.45
CA GLY A 31 14.32 -8.89 -13.53
C GLY A 31 13.79 -8.08 -12.35
N TYR A 32 13.51 -8.70 -11.20
CA TYR A 32 13.12 -7.99 -9.98
C TYR A 32 14.34 -7.57 -9.16
N ASP A 33 14.22 -6.45 -8.46
CA ASP A 33 15.15 -6.06 -7.39
C ASP A 33 14.75 -6.80 -6.10
N VAL A 34 15.68 -7.52 -5.48
CA VAL A 34 15.38 -8.42 -4.36
C VAL A 34 16.25 -8.07 -3.15
N LYS A 35 15.62 -7.98 -1.97
CA LYS A 35 16.32 -7.91 -0.68
C LYS A 35 15.90 -9.05 0.21
N CYS A 36 16.89 -9.76 0.71
CA CYS A 36 16.71 -10.94 1.55
C CYS A 36 16.87 -10.60 3.03
N TRP A 37 16.07 -11.24 3.87
CA TRP A 37 16.02 -11.01 5.31
C TRP A 37 15.80 -12.35 6.02
N THR A 38 16.62 -12.65 7.02
CA THR A 38 16.48 -13.88 7.82
C THR A 38 15.81 -13.64 9.17
N GLN A 39 15.55 -12.38 9.51
CA GLN A 39 14.96 -11.96 10.77
C GLN A 39 13.91 -10.87 10.52
N GLY A 40 12.68 -11.10 11.00
CA GLY A 40 11.58 -10.14 10.84
C GLY A 40 11.85 -8.77 11.50
N ALA A 41 12.57 -8.76 12.63
CA ALA A 41 12.92 -7.53 13.33
C ALA A 41 13.86 -6.64 12.51
N ASP A 42 14.88 -7.22 11.87
CA ASP A 42 15.83 -6.48 11.03
C ASP A 42 15.13 -5.89 9.80
N PHE A 43 14.23 -6.65 9.20
CA PHE A 43 13.39 -6.16 8.11
C PHE A 43 12.57 -4.94 8.52
N LEU A 44 11.83 -5.01 9.63
CA LEU A 44 11.01 -3.91 10.11
C LEU A 44 11.83 -2.65 10.45
N ALA A 45 13.07 -2.83 10.90
CA ALA A 45 13.95 -1.72 11.26
C ALA A 45 14.63 -1.05 10.05
N GLN A 46 14.95 -1.80 8.99
CA GLN A 46 15.83 -1.33 7.91
C GLN A 46 15.14 -1.18 6.55
N ALA A 47 14.00 -1.84 6.33
CA ALA A 47 13.30 -1.77 5.05
C ALA A 47 12.54 -0.44 4.85
N SER A 48 12.40 -0.03 3.59
CA SER A 48 11.61 1.16 3.22
C SER A 48 10.12 0.82 3.17
N LEU A 49 9.46 0.84 4.32
CA LEU A 49 8.07 0.38 4.49
C LEU A 49 7.00 1.23 3.77
N TYR A 50 7.39 2.37 3.21
CA TYR A 50 6.48 3.35 2.59
C TYR A 50 6.75 3.57 1.10
N GLN A 51 7.53 2.68 0.47
CA GLN A 51 7.75 2.63 -0.97
C GLN A 51 6.91 1.52 -1.62
N ALA A 52 6.84 1.52 -2.95
CA ALA A 52 6.21 0.43 -3.68
C ALA A 52 7.08 -0.82 -3.56
N GLY A 53 6.49 -1.94 -3.17
CA GLY A 53 7.22 -3.19 -2.96
C GLY A 53 6.33 -4.32 -2.48
N VAL A 54 6.88 -5.53 -2.50
CA VAL A 54 6.19 -6.74 -2.07
C VAL A 54 7.03 -7.47 -1.03
N VAL A 55 6.40 -7.97 0.01
CA VAL A 55 7.01 -8.86 0.98
C VAL A 55 6.56 -10.29 0.68
N LEU A 56 7.51 -11.13 0.28
CA LEU A 56 7.36 -12.58 0.26
C LEU A 56 7.75 -13.10 1.63
N LEU A 57 6.75 -13.54 2.40
CA LEU A 57 6.91 -13.73 3.83
C LEU A 57 6.75 -15.20 4.21
N ASP A 58 7.82 -15.83 4.67
CA ASP A 58 7.68 -17.12 5.32
C ASP A 58 6.88 -16.97 6.62
N MET A 59 6.06 -17.97 6.85
CA MET A 59 5.12 -17.96 7.92
C MET A 59 5.71 -18.40 9.26
N ARG A 60 6.70 -19.29 9.23
CA ARG A 60 7.26 -19.94 10.42
C ARG A 60 8.72 -19.55 10.58
N MET A 61 8.95 -18.32 11.00
CA MET A 61 10.27 -17.83 11.38
C MET A 61 10.46 -17.82 12.91
N PRO A 62 11.69 -18.02 13.42
CA PRO A 62 12.02 -17.84 14.83
C PRO A 62 11.82 -16.40 15.29
N VAL A 63 11.58 -16.21 16.60
CA VAL A 63 11.45 -14.91 17.30
C VAL A 63 10.23 -14.08 16.90
N LEU A 64 10.17 -13.61 15.65
CA LEU A 64 9.02 -12.89 15.09
C LEU A 64 8.55 -13.64 13.84
N ASP A 65 7.43 -14.35 13.99
CA ASP A 65 6.85 -15.13 12.90
C ASP A 65 6.26 -14.22 11.80
N GLY A 66 5.92 -14.83 10.65
CA GLY A 66 5.39 -14.08 9.52
C GLY A 66 4.09 -13.33 9.85
N GLN A 67 3.29 -13.86 10.78
CA GLN A 67 2.09 -13.17 11.23
C GLN A 67 2.42 -11.90 12.01
N GLY A 68 3.38 -11.96 12.93
CA GLY A 68 3.85 -10.80 13.69
C GLY A 68 4.42 -9.71 12.80
N VAL A 69 5.19 -10.07 11.77
CA VAL A 69 5.68 -9.10 10.77
C VAL A 69 4.52 -8.46 10.01
N HIS A 70 3.55 -9.26 9.55
CA HIS A 70 2.38 -8.74 8.82
C HIS A 70 1.54 -7.79 9.69
N ASP A 71 1.27 -8.15 10.94
CA ASP A 71 0.53 -7.29 11.86
C ASP A 71 1.29 -5.98 12.14
N ALA A 72 2.63 -6.01 12.27
CA ALA A 72 3.45 -4.81 12.42
C ALA A 72 3.39 -3.88 11.19
N LEU A 73 3.47 -4.44 9.97
CA LEU A 73 3.33 -3.66 8.73
C LEU A 73 1.96 -2.97 8.64
N ARG A 74 0.90 -3.67 9.05
CA ARG A 74 -0.46 -3.10 9.08
C ARG A 74 -0.58 -1.99 10.13
N GLN A 75 -0.05 -2.20 11.32
CA GLN A 75 -0.11 -1.22 12.41
C GLN A 75 0.63 0.08 12.05
N CYS A 76 1.76 0.00 11.35
CA CYS A 76 2.51 1.19 10.93
C CYS A 76 1.99 1.82 9.62
N GLY A 77 0.94 1.26 9.01
CA GLY A 77 0.36 1.73 7.75
C GLY A 77 1.33 1.63 6.57
N SER A 78 2.12 0.54 6.53
CA SER A 78 3.05 0.26 5.43
C SER A 78 2.33 0.19 4.09
N THR A 79 3.02 0.57 3.02
CA THR A 79 2.52 0.46 1.64
C THR A 79 2.97 -0.83 0.96
N LEU A 80 3.77 -1.66 1.63
CA LEU A 80 4.23 -2.92 1.07
C LEU A 80 3.07 -3.94 1.05
N ALA A 81 2.92 -4.64 -0.07
CA ALA A 81 1.95 -5.72 -0.17
C ALA A 81 2.55 -7.03 0.35
N VAL A 82 1.78 -7.82 1.09
CA VAL A 82 2.28 -9.09 1.68
C VAL A 82 1.72 -10.28 0.90
N VAL A 83 2.62 -11.17 0.49
CA VAL A 83 2.32 -12.50 -0.05
C VAL A 83 3.00 -13.53 0.84
N PHE A 84 2.23 -14.42 1.43
CA PHE A 84 2.77 -15.44 2.31
C PHE A 84 3.36 -16.62 1.52
N LEU A 85 4.46 -17.17 2.03
CA LEU A 85 5.04 -18.43 1.60
C LEU A 85 4.84 -19.46 2.73
N THR A 86 4.37 -20.66 2.42
CA THR A 86 4.25 -21.75 3.42
C THR A 86 4.88 -23.04 2.94
N GLY A 87 5.45 -23.83 3.86
CA GLY A 87 5.81 -25.23 3.60
C GLY A 87 4.64 -26.21 3.69
N HIS A 88 3.59 -25.91 4.48
CA HIS A 88 2.42 -26.76 4.66
C HIS A 88 1.14 -25.94 4.42
N GLY A 89 0.30 -26.39 3.48
CA GLY A 89 -0.92 -25.72 3.03
C GLY A 89 -2.05 -25.73 4.07
N ASP A 90 -1.86 -25.09 5.21
CA ASP A 90 -2.92 -24.85 6.19
C ASP A 90 -3.90 -23.81 5.65
N VAL A 91 -4.91 -24.31 4.94
CA VAL A 91 -5.95 -23.50 4.28
C VAL A 91 -6.69 -22.58 5.27
N PRO A 92 -7.13 -23.04 6.46
CA PRO A 92 -7.75 -22.16 7.47
C PRO A 92 -6.96 -20.88 7.76
N MET A 93 -5.66 -21.03 7.96
CA MET A 93 -4.80 -19.90 8.31
C MET A 93 -4.46 -19.04 7.07
N ALA A 94 -4.32 -19.62 5.88
CA ALA A 94 -4.24 -18.83 4.64
C ALA A 94 -5.48 -17.94 4.48
N VAL A 95 -6.68 -18.48 4.71
CA VAL A 95 -7.94 -17.72 4.67
C VAL A 95 -7.96 -16.59 5.71
N GLU A 96 -7.43 -16.82 6.91
CA GLU A 96 -7.31 -15.77 7.94
C GLU A 96 -6.39 -14.64 7.48
N GLN A 97 -5.21 -14.95 6.93
CA GLN A 97 -4.28 -13.93 6.45
C GLN A 97 -4.85 -13.12 5.29
N MET A 98 -5.57 -13.77 4.37
CA MET A 98 -6.30 -13.09 3.30
C MET A 98 -7.38 -12.13 3.84
N LYS A 99 -8.12 -12.53 4.89
CA LYS A 99 -9.08 -11.64 5.57
C LYS A 99 -8.40 -10.45 6.25
N ARG A 100 -7.14 -10.63 6.66
CA ARG A 100 -6.31 -9.58 7.28
C ARG A 100 -5.61 -8.68 6.25
N GLY A 101 -5.79 -8.89 4.94
CA GLY A 101 -5.24 -8.01 3.91
C GLY A 101 -3.97 -8.53 3.23
N ALA A 102 -3.58 -9.79 3.46
CA ALA A 102 -2.61 -10.42 2.57
C ALA A 102 -3.14 -10.46 1.13
N VAL A 103 -2.27 -10.23 0.17
CA VAL A 103 -2.62 -10.22 -1.25
C VAL A 103 -2.75 -11.64 -1.78
N ASP A 104 -1.88 -12.53 -1.31
CA ASP A 104 -1.88 -13.92 -1.75
C ASP A 104 -1.13 -14.85 -0.80
N PHE A 105 -1.23 -16.14 -1.09
CA PHE A 105 -0.58 -17.21 -0.36
C PHE A 105 -0.05 -18.27 -1.34
N LEU A 106 1.24 -18.57 -1.25
CA LEU A 106 1.94 -19.51 -2.13
C LEU A 106 2.50 -20.68 -1.32
N GLN A 107 2.30 -21.89 -1.82
CA GLN A 107 2.91 -23.09 -1.25
C GLN A 107 4.34 -23.28 -1.80
N LYS A 108 5.28 -23.60 -0.91
CA LYS A 108 6.64 -24.02 -1.24
C LYS A 108 6.64 -25.50 -1.67
N PRO A 109 7.43 -25.90 -2.69
CA PRO A 109 8.31 -25.04 -3.50
C PRO A 109 7.50 -24.15 -4.46
N VAL A 110 7.89 -22.88 -4.54
CA VAL A 110 7.15 -21.87 -5.29
C VAL A 110 7.33 -22.09 -6.80
N SER A 111 6.22 -22.30 -7.51
CA SER A 111 6.23 -22.37 -8.97
C SER A 111 6.27 -20.98 -9.60
N VAL A 112 7.01 -20.83 -10.70
CA VAL A 112 7.26 -19.54 -11.37
C VAL A 112 5.96 -18.82 -11.76
N LYS A 113 5.01 -19.52 -12.39
CA LYS A 113 3.76 -18.91 -12.88
C LYS A 113 2.88 -18.36 -11.74
N PRO A 114 2.56 -19.12 -10.68
CA PRO A 114 1.87 -18.58 -9.51
C PRO A 114 2.57 -17.39 -8.86
N LEU A 115 3.91 -17.44 -8.74
CA LEU A 115 4.70 -16.36 -8.17
C LEU A 115 4.55 -15.07 -8.97
N GLN A 116 4.73 -15.11 -10.28
CA GLN A 116 4.58 -13.94 -11.14
C GLN A 116 3.18 -13.33 -11.03
N ALA A 117 2.14 -14.17 -11.07
CA ALA A 117 0.76 -13.70 -10.94
C ALA A 117 0.48 -13.04 -9.58
N ALA A 118 1.01 -13.61 -8.49
CA ALA A 118 0.90 -13.03 -7.15
C ALA A 118 1.66 -11.69 -7.04
N LEU A 119 2.87 -11.62 -7.61
CA LEU A 119 3.68 -10.40 -7.63
C LEU A 119 3.01 -9.27 -8.42
N GLU A 120 2.43 -9.56 -9.59
CA GLU A 120 1.71 -8.55 -10.38
C GLU A 120 0.52 -7.96 -9.61
N ARG A 121 -0.26 -8.80 -8.92
CA ARG A 121 -1.34 -8.35 -8.03
C ARG A 121 -0.78 -7.51 -6.88
N ALA A 122 0.24 -8.00 -6.20
CA ALA A 122 0.83 -7.36 -5.03
C ALA A 122 1.44 -5.99 -5.37
N LEU A 123 2.14 -5.87 -6.50
CA LEU A 123 2.69 -4.61 -6.99
C LEU A 123 1.59 -3.59 -7.32
N THR A 124 0.47 -4.04 -7.86
CA THR A 124 -0.70 -3.18 -8.12
C THR A 124 -1.28 -2.65 -6.81
N VAL A 125 -1.44 -3.51 -5.81
CA VAL A 125 -1.92 -3.13 -4.46
C VAL A 125 -0.96 -2.15 -3.80
N SER A 126 0.34 -2.46 -3.80
CA SER A 126 1.35 -1.61 -3.17
C SER A 126 1.42 -0.22 -3.84
N SER A 127 1.39 -0.17 -5.17
CA SER A 127 1.38 1.10 -5.91
C SER A 127 0.15 1.96 -5.58
N ALA A 128 -1.02 1.34 -5.45
CA ALA A 128 -2.23 2.03 -5.03
C ALA A 128 -2.13 2.53 -3.57
N ALA A 129 -1.51 1.75 -2.68
CA ALA A 129 -1.26 2.14 -1.30
C ALA A 129 -0.30 3.33 -1.19
N VAL A 130 0.78 3.36 -1.99
CA VAL A 130 1.70 4.50 -2.08
C VAL A 130 0.96 5.76 -2.54
N ALA A 131 0.21 5.69 -3.64
CA ALA A 131 -0.55 6.82 -4.14
C ALA A 131 -1.59 7.34 -3.12
N ARG A 132 -2.23 6.43 -2.38
CA ARG A 132 -3.14 6.81 -1.29
C ARG A 132 -2.40 7.49 -0.14
N ARG A 133 -1.24 6.96 0.26
CA ARG A 133 -0.40 7.54 1.31
C ARG A 133 0.03 8.96 0.95
N GLU A 134 0.46 9.20 -0.29
CA GLU A 134 0.81 10.53 -0.78
C GLU A 134 -0.34 11.53 -0.62
N ILE A 135 -1.57 11.11 -0.95
CA ILE A 135 -2.77 11.94 -0.76
C ILE A 135 -3.01 12.24 0.72
N ILE A 136 -2.86 11.24 1.60
CA ILE A 136 -3.01 11.42 3.05
C ILE A 136 -1.97 12.43 3.57
N LEU A 137 -0.72 12.34 3.13
CA LEU A 137 0.34 13.28 3.50
C LEU A 137 0.03 14.70 3.03
N CYS A 138 -0.50 14.88 1.82
CA CYS A 138 -0.97 16.17 1.33
C CYS A 138 -2.10 16.73 2.21
N TYR A 139 -3.09 15.89 2.54
CA TYR A 139 -4.21 16.27 3.41
C TYR A 139 -3.74 16.68 4.82
N GLN A 140 -2.70 16.05 5.34
CA GLN A 140 -2.14 16.39 6.65
C GLN A 140 -1.54 17.80 6.70
N GLN A 141 -1.10 18.37 5.57
CA GLN A 141 -0.59 19.75 5.47
C GLN A 141 -1.69 20.82 5.55
N LEU A 142 -2.96 20.44 5.41
CA LEU A 142 -4.08 21.34 5.57
C LEU A 142 -4.29 21.69 7.04
N THR A 143 -4.43 22.99 7.31
CA THR A 143 -4.89 23.51 8.60
C THR A 143 -6.34 23.07 8.88
N PRO A 144 -6.81 23.11 10.13
CA PRO A 144 -8.20 22.73 10.45
C PRO A 144 -9.25 23.47 9.59
N LYS A 145 -9.08 24.78 9.37
CA LYS A 145 -9.97 25.59 8.51
C LYS A 145 -9.90 25.20 7.04
N GLU A 146 -8.71 24.87 6.55
CA GLU A 146 -8.54 24.40 5.16
C GLU A 146 -9.18 23.03 4.96
N ARG A 147 -9.13 22.13 5.95
CA ARG A 147 -9.81 20.81 5.88
C ARG A 147 -11.33 20.95 5.84
N GLU A 148 -11.87 21.84 6.67
CA GLU A 148 -13.30 22.17 6.67
C GLU A 148 -13.74 22.69 5.30
N LEU A 149 -13.01 23.68 4.76
CA LEU A 149 -13.26 24.22 3.44
C LEU A 149 -13.12 23.14 2.35
N ALA A 150 -12.07 22.33 2.38
CA ALA A 150 -11.84 21.27 1.40
C ALA A 150 -12.97 20.23 1.37
N SER A 151 -13.53 19.90 2.53
CA SER A 151 -14.70 19.01 2.65
C SER A 151 -15.95 19.60 1.99
N LEU A 152 -16.22 20.89 2.19
CA LEU A 152 -17.34 21.57 1.53
C LEU A 152 -17.14 21.67 0.02
N VAL A 153 -15.92 21.95 -0.43
CA VAL A 153 -15.56 21.97 -1.85
C VAL A 153 -15.76 20.59 -2.48
N ALA A 154 -15.32 19.51 -1.82
CA ALA A 154 -15.49 18.14 -2.30
C ALA A 154 -16.96 17.70 -2.38
N LYS A 155 -17.83 18.29 -1.55
CA LYS A 155 -19.29 18.11 -1.60
C LYS A 155 -19.99 18.94 -2.68
N GLY A 156 -19.26 19.77 -3.43
CA GLY A 156 -19.79 20.57 -4.53
C GLY A 156 -20.31 21.95 -4.14
N PHE A 157 -20.07 22.41 -2.91
CA PHE A 157 -20.53 23.74 -2.47
C PHE A 157 -19.82 24.86 -3.26
N MET A 158 -20.59 25.89 -3.62
CA MET A 158 -20.12 27.10 -4.27
C MET A 158 -19.43 28.03 -3.28
N ASN A 159 -18.56 28.93 -3.78
CA ASN A 159 -17.80 29.84 -2.92
C ASN A 159 -18.67 30.68 -1.98
N ARG A 160 -19.86 31.08 -2.44
CA ARG A 160 -20.82 31.85 -1.64
C ARG A 160 -21.42 31.03 -0.50
N GLU A 161 -21.82 29.79 -0.78
CA GLU A 161 -22.38 28.88 0.23
C GLU A 161 -21.33 28.52 1.30
N ILE A 162 -20.07 28.32 0.88
CA ILE A 162 -18.95 28.09 1.80
C ILE A 162 -18.69 29.33 2.67
N ALA A 163 -18.73 30.52 2.08
CA ALA A 163 -18.52 31.78 2.81
C ALA A 163 -19.57 31.98 3.90
N GLU A 164 -20.84 31.71 3.58
CA GLU A 164 -21.96 31.75 4.51
C GLU A 164 -21.80 30.68 5.62
N ALA A 165 -21.49 29.44 5.25
CA ALA A 165 -21.31 28.34 6.19
C ALA A 165 -20.14 28.54 7.17
N MET A 166 -19.02 29.10 6.70
CA MET A 166 -17.82 29.34 7.49
C MET A 166 -17.76 30.72 8.14
N ASN A 167 -18.77 31.58 7.91
CA ASN A 167 -18.83 32.97 8.36
C ASN A 167 -17.56 33.79 8.01
N ILE A 168 -17.16 33.75 6.73
CA ILE A 168 -16.01 34.49 6.19
C ILE A 168 -16.37 35.17 4.86
N ALA A 169 -15.58 36.14 4.41
CA ALA A 169 -15.80 36.78 3.12
C ALA A 169 -15.58 35.80 1.95
N VAL A 170 -16.36 35.94 0.87
CA VAL A 170 -16.21 35.15 -0.37
C VAL A 170 -14.79 35.22 -0.93
N ARG A 171 -14.17 36.41 -0.88
CA ARG A 171 -12.78 36.59 -1.29
C ARG A 171 -11.79 35.75 -0.47
N THR A 172 -12.06 35.56 0.81
CA THR A 172 -11.26 34.70 1.70
C THR A 172 -11.42 33.23 1.31
N VAL A 173 -12.63 32.79 0.95
CA VAL A 173 -12.87 31.43 0.42
C VAL A 173 -12.05 31.17 -0.84
N GLU A 174 -12.02 32.11 -1.79
CA GLU A 174 -11.22 31.97 -3.03
C GLU A 174 -9.73 31.75 -2.72
N VAL A 175 -9.17 32.55 -1.81
CA VAL A 175 -7.77 32.43 -1.38
C VAL A 175 -7.52 31.09 -0.69
N HIS A 176 -8.41 30.67 0.21
CA HIS A 176 -8.28 29.36 0.88
C HIS A 176 -8.47 28.18 -0.07
N ARG A 177 -9.37 28.28 -1.06
CA ARG A 177 -9.53 27.27 -2.12
C ARG A 177 -8.24 27.12 -2.92
N ALA A 178 -7.63 28.23 -3.34
CA ALA A 178 -6.36 28.17 -4.08
C ALA A 178 -5.27 27.44 -3.27
N ARG A 179 -5.13 27.76 -1.97
CA ARG A 179 -4.18 27.09 -1.07
C ARG A 179 -4.49 25.61 -0.85
N VAL A 180 -5.78 25.27 -0.71
CA VAL A 180 -6.21 23.86 -0.60
C VAL A 180 -5.84 23.09 -1.86
N MET A 181 -6.12 23.64 -3.04
CA MET A 181 -5.78 23.01 -4.32
C MET A 181 -4.27 22.80 -4.44
N GLU A 182 -3.47 23.81 -4.08
CA GLU A 182 -2.00 23.74 -4.06
C GLU A 182 -1.47 22.67 -3.10
N LYS A 183 -1.88 22.70 -1.82
CA LYS A 183 -1.45 21.74 -0.80
C LYS A 183 -1.92 20.31 -1.08
N MET A 184 -3.11 20.17 -1.65
CA MET A 184 -3.64 18.86 -2.09
C MET A 184 -3.05 18.42 -3.43
N GLN A 185 -2.21 19.24 -4.07
CA GLN A 185 -1.65 19.05 -5.40
C GLN A 185 -2.72 18.69 -6.44
N ALA A 186 -3.90 19.30 -6.35
CA ALA A 186 -5.00 19.08 -7.26
C ALA A 186 -5.04 20.19 -8.32
N GLY A 187 -4.90 19.85 -9.59
CA GLY A 187 -4.99 20.78 -10.71
C GLY A 187 -6.43 21.16 -11.10
N SER A 188 -7.43 20.42 -10.60
CA SER A 188 -8.84 20.67 -10.87
C SER A 188 -9.74 20.21 -9.72
N LEU A 189 -10.98 20.73 -9.66
CA LEU A 189 -11.97 20.28 -8.69
C LEU A 189 -12.25 18.78 -8.80
N ALA A 190 -12.33 18.26 -10.04
CA ALA A 190 -12.51 16.82 -10.28
C ALA A 190 -11.35 15.99 -9.73
N GLU A 191 -10.11 16.48 -9.84
CA GLU A 191 -8.96 15.83 -9.23
C GLU A 191 -9.02 15.87 -7.70
N LEU A 192 -9.40 17.01 -7.12
CA LEU A 192 -9.56 17.14 -5.67
C LEU A 192 -10.58 16.10 -5.15
N ILE A 193 -11.75 15.99 -5.80
CA ILE A 193 -12.78 15.00 -5.45
C ILE A 193 -12.21 13.58 -5.54
N ARG A 194 -11.55 13.23 -6.64
CA ARG A 194 -10.91 11.90 -6.80
C ARG A 194 -9.88 11.60 -5.72
N ARG A 195 -9.10 12.58 -5.29
CA ARG A 195 -8.13 12.42 -4.18
C ARG A 195 -8.87 12.14 -2.86
N PHE A 196 -9.95 12.86 -2.56
CA PHE A 196 -10.80 12.58 -1.39
C PHE A 196 -11.42 11.18 -1.42
N GLU A 197 -11.96 10.75 -2.57
CA GLU A 197 -12.54 9.41 -2.75
C GLU A 197 -11.49 8.30 -2.54
N LYS A 198 -10.30 8.46 -3.11
CA LYS A 198 -9.18 7.53 -2.93
C LYS A 198 -8.73 7.45 -1.47
N MET A 199 -8.74 8.56 -0.75
CA MET A 199 -8.40 8.60 0.67
C MET A 199 -9.44 7.84 1.52
N ALA A 200 -10.73 7.95 1.17
CA ALA A 200 -11.85 7.33 1.91
C ALA A 200 -12.06 5.83 1.60
N SER A 201 -11.59 5.33 0.46
CA SER A 201 -11.79 3.95 0.03
C SER A 201 -11.07 2.96 0.96
N PRO A 202 -11.74 2.02 1.65
CA PRO A 202 -11.05 0.93 2.35
C PRO A 202 -10.27 0.08 1.35
N GLU A 203 -9.16 -0.52 1.81
CA GLU A 203 -8.25 -1.35 1.01
C GLU A 203 -9.03 -2.26 0.05
N THR A 204 -8.72 -2.16 -1.24
CA THR A 204 -9.40 -2.89 -2.31
C THR A 204 -9.37 -4.39 -2.02
N ARG A 205 -10.49 -4.96 -1.57
CA ARG A 205 -10.71 -6.41 -1.58
C ARG A 205 -10.54 -6.89 -3.01
N ILE A 206 -9.38 -7.46 -3.32
CA ILE A 206 -9.21 -8.22 -4.56
C ILE A 206 -10.21 -9.38 -4.46
N ARG A 207 -11.23 -9.36 -5.32
CA ARG A 207 -12.10 -10.51 -5.54
C ARG A 207 -11.24 -11.57 -6.23
N THR A 208 -10.66 -12.50 -5.46
CA THR A 208 -10.10 -13.73 -6.03
C THR A 208 -11.27 -14.63 -6.42
N THR A 209 -11.63 -14.61 -7.70
CA THR A 209 -12.35 -15.73 -8.33
C THR A 209 -11.38 -16.90 -8.39
N TYR A 210 -11.45 -17.80 -7.41
CA TYR A 210 -10.89 -19.13 -7.51
C TYR A 210 -12.09 -20.04 -7.81
N GLU A 211 -12.27 -20.41 -9.08
CA GLU A 211 -13.18 -21.49 -9.45
C GLU A 211 -12.51 -22.85 -9.14
N PRO A 212 -13.28 -23.84 -8.66
CA PRO A 212 -12.76 -25.13 -8.19
C PRO A 212 -12.21 -26.02 -9.30
#